data_AF-A0A0F8TJM8-F1
#
_entry.id   AF-A0A0F8TJM8-F1
#
_cell.length_a   1.000
_cell.length_b   1.000
_cell.length_c   1.000
_cell.angle_alpha   90.00
_cell.angle_beta   90.00
_cell.angle_gamma   90.00
#
_symmetry.space_group_name_H-M   'P 1'
#
loop_
_entity.id
_entity.type
_entity.pdbx_description
1 polymer ?
#
loop_
_entity_poly.entity_id
_entity_poly.type
_entity_poly.pdbx_seq_one_letter_code
_entity_poly.pdbx_strand_id
1 'polypeptide(L)'
;MKRVSRITALLVIIYLSLIFIPVAHADPVTIQYFHQKGCHDCEITDPIVDRIETQYNTIVISKIETSTADGFNQWNKYGFLEVPAIVINNET
;
A
#
# COMPACT_ATOMS: atom_id res chain seq x y z
N MET A 1 -47.76 7.61 -24.47
CA MET A 1 -47.53 8.12 -23.09
C MET A 1 -47.10 7.04 -22.10
N LYS A 2 -47.87 5.95 -21.88
CA LYS A 2 -47.52 4.89 -20.90
C LYS A 2 -46.17 4.17 -21.16
N ARG A 3 -45.78 3.99 -22.42
CA ARG A 3 -44.51 3.33 -22.80
C ARG A 3 -43.28 4.21 -22.54
N VAL A 4 -43.39 5.50 -22.80
CA VAL A 4 -42.33 6.51 -22.54
C VAL A 4 -42.12 6.68 -21.03
N SER A 5 -43.21 6.72 -20.24
CA SER A 5 -43.15 6.79 -18.78
C SER A 5 -42.52 5.56 -18.12
N ARG A 6 -42.63 4.38 -18.74
CA ARG A 6 -41.96 3.16 -18.26
C ARG A 6 -40.45 3.18 -18.55
N ILE A 7 -40.06 3.70 -19.70
CA ILE A 7 -38.64 3.81 -20.08
C ILE A 7 -37.93 4.82 -19.18
N THR A 8 -38.54 5.97 -18.91
CA THR A 8 -37.96 6.97 -18.00
C THR A 8 -37.85 6.43 -16.57
N ALA A 9 -38.87 5.72 -16.07
CA ALA A 9 -38.80 5.08 -14.75
C ALA A 9 -37.68 4.04 -14.65
N LEU A 10 -37.49 3.22 -15.70
CA LEU A 10 -36.40 2.25 -15.76
C LEU A 10 -35.02 2.92 -15.76
N LEU A 11 -34.84 3.98 -16.55
CA LEU A 11 -33.57 4.73 -16.60
C LEU A 11 -33.24 5.38 -15.25
N VAL A 12 -34.25 5.90 -14.54
CA VAL A 12 -34.07 6.46 -13.19
C VAL A 12 -33.64 5.39 -12.20
N ILE A 13 -34.26 4.20 -12.24
CA ILE A 13 -33.90 3.07 -11.36
C ILE A 13 -32.45 2.61 -11.65
N ILE A 14 -32.07 2.51 -12.92
CA ILE A 14 -30.70 2.14 -13.32
C ILE A 14 -29.71 3.20 -12.83
N TYR A 15 -30.01 4.48 -13.03
CA TYR A 15 -29.15 5.56 -12.57
C TYR A 15 -28.99 5.57 -11.04
N LEU A 16 -30.08 5.38 -10.29
CA LEU A 16 -30.05 5.21 -8.83
C LEU A 16 -29.21 4.00 -8.43
N SER A 17 -29.34 2.86 -9.12
CA SER A 17 -28.56 1.65 -8.81
C SER A 17 -27.06 1.84 -9.04
N LEU A 18 -26.64 2.66 -10.01
CA LEU A 18 -25.23 2.97 -10.27
C LEU A 18 -24.62 3.84 -9.16
N ILE A 19 -25.41 4.68 -8.48
CA ILE A 19 -24.96 5.50 -7.33
C ILE A 19 -24.69 4.62 -6.11
N PHE A 20 -25.37 3.48 -5.98
CA PHE A 20 -25.21 2.55 -4.86
C PHE A 20 -24.08 1.54 -5.03
N ILE A 21 -23.28 1.61 -6.10
CA ILE A 21 -22.10 0.74 -6.24
C ILE A 21 -21.03 1.26 -5.28
N PRO A 22 -20.69 0.53 -4.20
CA PRO A 22 -19.57 0.91 -3.37
C PRO A 22 -18.30 0.88 -4.24
N VAL A 23 -17.56 1.99 -4.24
CA VAL A 23 -16.24 2.01 -4.87
C VAL A 23 -15.33 1.14 -4.01
N ALA A 24 -15.18 -0.12 -4.39
CA ALA A 24 -14.21 -1.03 -3.80
C ALA A 24 -12.82 -0.60 -4.27
N HIS A 25 -12.23 0.39 -3.61
CA HIS A 25 -10.80 0.64 -3.71
C HIS A 25 -10.09 -0.39 -2.83
N ALA A 26 -9.17 -1.15 -3.42
CA ALA A 26 -8.21 -1.90 -2.62
C ALA A 26 -7.32 -0.88 -1.90
N ASP A 27 -7.18 -1.03 -0.58
CA ASP A 27 -6.24 -0.24 0.20
C ASP A 27 -4.83 -0.43 -0.38
N PRO A 28 -4.00 0.63 -0.45
CA PRO A 28 -2.63 0.50 -0.92
C PRO A 28 -1.85 -0.46 -0.01
N VAL A 29 -1.01 -1.30 -0.61
CA VAL A 29 -0.11 -2.18 0.14
C VAL A 29 0.95 -1.31 0.82
N THR A 30 1.07 -1.40 2.13
CA THR A 30 2.08 -0.66 2.89
C THR A 30 3.28 -1.55 3.15
N ILE A 31 4.48 -1.03 2.87
CA ILE A 31 5.74 -1.71 3.10
C ILE A 31 6.59 -0.84 4.01
N GLN A 32 7.07 -1.42 5.11
CA GLN A 32 8.12 -0.82 5.92
C GLN A 32 9.43 -1.54 5.59
N TYR A 33 10.39 -0.81 5.06
CA TYR A 33 11.71 -1.31 4.71
C TYR A 33 12.73 -0.77 5.71
N PHE A 34 13.21 -1.65 6.57
CA PHE A 34 14.21 -1.35 7.59
C PHE A 34 15.59 -1.59 7.02
N HIS A 35 16.43 -0.56 7.07
CA HIS A 35 17.77 -0.59 6.47
C HIS A 35 18.74 0.27 7.27
N GLN A 36 20.03 0.11 6.97
CA GLN A 36 21.10 0.87 7.61
C GLN A 36 22.17 1.26 6.60
N LYS A 37 22.70 2.48 6.72
CA LYS A 37 23.88 2.90 5.95
C LYS A 37 25.11 2.07 6.29
N GLY A 38 25.84 1.63 5.25
CA GLY A 38 27.05 0.81 5.38
C GLY A 38 26.80 -0.67 5.68
N CYS A 39 25.53 -1.11 5.65
CA CYS A 39 25.16 -2.51 5.63
C CYS A 39 25.28 -3.04 4.20
N HIS A 40 26.11 -4.07 4.01
CA HIS A 40 26.41 -4.62 2.68
C HIS A 40 25.15 -5.11 1.96
N ASP A 41 24.30 -5.86 2.67
CA ASP A 41 23.08 -6.40 2.10
C ASP A 41 22.06 -5.29 1.79
N CYS A 42 22.02 -4.25 2.62
CA CYS A 42 21.19 -3.07 2.42
C CYS A 42 21.60 -2.29 1.17
N GLU A 43 22.90 -2.11 0.92
CA GLU A 43 23.42 -1.47 -0.30
C GLU A 43 23.02 -2.22 -1.57
N ILE A 44 22.84 -3.54 -1.48
CA ILE A 44 22.34 -4.38 -2.58
C ILE A 44 20.82 -4.24 -2.73
N THR A 45 20.06 -4.20 -1.63
CA THR A 45 18.59 -4.17 -1.67
C THR A 45 18.00 -2.79 -1.87
N ASP A 46 18.64 -1.70 -1.44
CA ASP A 46 18.20 -0.32 -1.61
C ASP A 46 17.76 0.02 -3.06
N PRO A 47 18.58 -0.22 -4.10
CA PRO A 47 18.17 0.07 -5.48
C PRO A 47 17.03 -0.83 -5.97
N ILE A 48 16.84 -2.02 -5.39
CA ILE A 48 15.73 -2.91 -5.70
C ILE A 48 14.43 -2.32 -5.12
N VAL A 49 14.48 -1.83 -3.88
CA VAL A 49 13.35 -1.18 -3.21
C VAL A 49 12.95 0.10 -3.95
N ASP A 50 13.92 0.92 -4.38
CA ASP A 50 13.67 2.11 -5.21
C ASP A 50 12.94 1.75 -6.52
N ARG A 51 13.33 0.65 -7.16
CA ARG A 51 12.66 0.16 -8.37
C ARG A 51 11.23 -0.31 -8.09
N ILE A 52 10.98 -0.96 -6.96
CA ILE A 52 9.62 -1.42 -6.59
C ILE A 52 8.72 -0.21 -6.34
N GLU A 53 9.19 0.80 -5.62
CA GLU A 53 8.46 2.03 -5.34
C GLU A 53 8.02 2.74 -6.63
N THR A 54 8.88 2.74 -7.65
CA THR A 54 8.59 3.36 -8.95
C THR A 54 7.76 2.49 -9.89
N GLN A 55 7.77 1.17 -9.72
CA GLN A 55 7.07 0.23 -10.61
C GLN A 55 5.59 0.05 -10.23
N TYR A 56 5.23 0.22 -8.95
CA TYR A 56 3.88 -0.07 -8.45
C TYR A 56 3.20 1.13 -7.81
N ASN A 57 2.23 1.72 -8.51
CA ASN A 57 1.46 2.87 -8.03
C ASN A 57 0.55 2.58 -6.82
N THR A 58 0.35 1.30 -6.48
CA THR A 58 -0.53 0.86 -5.38
C THR A 58 0.26 0.47 -4.12
N ILE A 59 1.58 0.69 -4.11
CA ILE A 59 2.45 0.38 -2.98
C ILE A 59 2.95 1.70 -2.37
N VAL A 60 2.99 1.75 -1.04
CA VAL A 60 3.61 2.84 -0.29
C VAL A 60 4.76 2.26 0.52
N ILE A 61 5.99 2.69 0.23
CA ILE A 61 7.19 2.20 0.92
C ILE A 61 7.71 3.26 1.89
N SER A 62 7.78 2.91 3.16
CA SER A 62 8.46 3.69 4.20
C SER A 62 9.85 3.12 4.44
N LYS A 63 10.89 3.86 4.07
CA LYS A 63 12.29 3.49 4.33
C LYS A 63 12.71 3.99 5.71
N ILE A 64 13.05 3.07 6.61
CA ILE A 64 13.30 3.34 8.03
C ILE A 64 14.75 3.03 8.36
N GLU A 65 15.51 4.07 8.71
CA GLU A 65 16.91 3.97 9.12
C GLU A 65 17.00 3.46 10.57
N THR A 66 17.45 2.20 10.73
CA THR A 66 17.52 1.53 12.03
C THR A 66 18.63 2.06 12.93
N SER A 67 19.57 2.83 12.39
CA SER A 67 20.59 3.53 13.21
C SER A 67 20.01 4.69 14.03
N THR A 68 18.79 5.14 13.72
CA THR A 68 18.10 6.15 14.53
C THR A 68 17.38 5.50 15.70
N ALA A 69 17.23 6.21 16.82
CA ALA A 69 16.52 5.68 17.98
C ALA A 69 15.06 5.30 17.66
N ASP A 70 14.38 6.13 16.85
CA ASP A 70 13.00 5.85 16.42
C ASP A 70 12.93 4.63 15.49
N GLY A 71 13.79 4.57 14.46
CA GLY A 71 13.85 3.44 13.53
C GLY A 71 14.22 2.13 14.22
N PHE A 72 15.17 2.15 15.16
CA PHE A 72 15.51 0.99 16.00
C PHE A 72 14.30 0.52 16.81
N ASN A 73 13.58 1.43 17.46
CA ASN A 73 12.39 1.08 18.25
C ASN A 73 11.28 0.49 17.37
N GLN A 74 11.10 0.99 16.15
CA GLN A 74 10.15 0.42 15.20
C GLN A 74 10.56 -0.98 14.74
N TRP A 75 11.82 -1.16 14.34
CA TRP A 75 12.39 -2.45 13.92
C TRP A 75 12.32 -3.51 15.03
N ASN A 76 12.68 -3.13 16.26
CA ASN A 76 12.71 -4.02 17.42
C ASN A 76 11.31 -4.52 17.84
N LYS A 77 10.23 -3.80 17.53
CA LYS A 77 8.84 -4.25 17.79
C LYS A 77 8.50 -5.54 17.03
N TYR A 78 9.14 -5.76 15.89
CA TYR A 78 8.91 -6.92 15.04
C TYR A 78 9.84 -8.10 15.36
N GLY A 79 10.79 -7.93 16.30
CA GLY A 79 11.68 -9.01 16.74
C GLY A 79 12.73 -9.42 15.72
N PHE A 80 13.04 -8.56 14.75
CA PHE A 80 14.10 -8.79 13.78
C PHE A 80 15.48 -8.87 14.45
N LEU A 81 16.38 -9.64 13.83
CA LEU A 81 17.76 -9.82 14.31
C LEU A 81 18.79 -9.12 13.44
N GLU A 82 18.45 -8.85 12.17
CA GLU A 82 19.32 -8.19 11.21
C GLU A 82 18.53 -7.27 10.26
N VAL A 83 19.28 -6.47 9.50
CA VAL A 83 18.79 -5.67 8.37
C VAL A 83 19.50 -6.14 7.09
N PRO A 84 18.89 -6.01 5.91
CA PRO A 84 17.57 -5.42 5.65
C PRO A 84 16.40 -6.27 6.16
N ALA A 85 15.32 -5.63 6.59
CA ALA A 85 14.09 -6.31 7.00
C ALA A 85 12.85 -5.63 6.39
N ILE A 86 11.80 -6.41 6.12
CA ILE A 86 10.58 -5.93 5.47
C ILE A 86 9.37 -6.32 6.31
N VAL A 87 8.43 -5.39 6.44
CA VAL A 87 7.08 -5.64 6.97
C VAL A 87 6.07 -5.23 5.92
N ILE A 88 5.13 -6.12 5.59
CA ILE A 88 4.07 -5.85 4.61
C ILE A 88 2.74 -5.81 5.36
N ASN A 89 2.00 -4.72 5.26
CA ASN A 89 0.70 -4.55 5.93
C ASN A 89 0.74 -4.89 7.43
N ASN A 90 1.82 -4.49 8.12
CA ASN A 90 2.10 -4.76 9.54
C ASN A 90 2.39 -6.23 9.89
N GLU A 91 2.63 -7.09 8.91
CA GLU A 91 3.02 -8.50 9.07
C GLU A 91 4.47 -8.74 8.59
N THR A 92 5.19 -9.65 9.27
CA THR A 92 6.60 -10.00 9.04
C THR A 92 6.76 -11.33 8.31
#